data_AF-A0A183L5T9-F1
#
_entry.id   AF-A0A183L5T9-F1
#
_cell.length_a   1.000
_cell.length_b   1.000
_cell.length_c   1.000
_cell.angle_alpha   90.00
_cell.angle_beta   90.00
_cell.angle_gamma   90.00
#
_symmetry.space_group_name_H-M   'P 1'
#
loop_
_entity.id
_entity.type
_entity.pdbx_description
1 polymer ?
#
loop_
_entity_poly.entity_id
_entity_poly.type
_entity_poly.pdbx_seq_one_letter_code
_entity_poly.pdbx_strand_id
1 'polypeptide(L)'
;GCSKRECRFGAICEEWLSKDSDQLIGVCVCPTLMDMAKNHMCNMNSGTICTVNGLFYLNECVMLHQACLKQTEMKPMNLNVFSRILSQNDCSQLIESKWNNVFILDISLPN
;
A
#
# COMPACT_ATOMS: atom_id res chain seq x y z
N GLY A 1 25.84 6.17 -4.38
CA GLY A 1 25.43 5.06 -3.50
C GLY A 1 24.20 5.40 -2.66
N CYS A 2 23.88 4.52 -1.72
CA CYS A 2 22.64 4.50 -0.95
C CYS A 2 22.68 5.29 0.37
N SER A 3 23.85 5.74 0.81
CA SER A 3 24.06 6.36 2.13
C SER A 3 23.23 7.62 2.42
N LYS A 4 22.65 8.27 1.40
CA LYS A 4 21.80 9.47 1.52
C LYS A 4 20.52 9.38 0.68
N ARG A 5 20.17 8.19 0.19
CA ARG A 5 19.03 7.99 -0.71
C ARG A 5 17.90 7.33 0.04
N GLU A 6 16.80 8.06 0.21
CA GLU A 6 15.55 7.52 0.74
C GLU A 6 14.66 7.08 -0.42
N CYS A 7 14.36 5.79 -0.47
CA CYS A 7 13.43 5.22 -1.43
C CYS A 7 12.01 5.26 -0.86
N ARG A 8 11.02 5.48 -1.73
CA ARG A 8 9.61 5.66 -1.32
C ARG A 8 8.79 4.39 -1.52
N PHE A 9 7.65 4.35 -0.84
CA PHE A 9 6.59 3.35 -1.05
C PHE A 9 7.04 1.89 -0.84
N GLY A 10 7.95 1.65 0.10
CA GLY A 10 8.45 0.29 0.41
C GLY A 10 9.58 -0.18 -0.49
N ALA A 11 10.11 0.67 -1.37
CA ALA A 11 11.34 0.38 -2.09
C ALA A 11 12.56 0.41 -1.16
N ILE A 12 13.57 -0.40 -1.49
CA ILE A 12 14.87 -0.42 -0.83
C ILE A 12 15.93 0.14 -1.77
N CYS A 13 17.01 0.69 -1.21
CA CYS A 13 18.13 1.16 -2.00
C CYS A 13 19.19 0.05 -2.14
N GLU A 14 19.55 -0.29 -3.36
CA GLU A 14 20.65 -1.19 -3.70
C GLU A 14 21.79 -0.43 -4.39
N GLU A 15 23.03 -0.86 -4.16
CA GLU A 15 24.19 -0.28 -4.83
C GLU A 15 24.57 -1.10 -6.06
N TRP A 16 24.49 -0.48 -7.23
CA TRP A 16 24.77 -1.12 -8.51
C TRP A 16 25.99 -0.44 -9.16
N LEU A 17 26.83 -1.22 -9.85
CA LEU A 17 27.93 -0.69 -10.64
C LEU A 17 27.37 -0.09 -11.94
N SER A 18 27.50 1.23 -12.11
CA SER A 18 27.12 1.90 -13.36
C SER A 18 28.13 1.58 -14.45
N LYS A 19 27.66 1.00 -15.56
CA LYS A 19 28.52 0.69 -16.74
C LYS A 19 29.07 1.94 -17.43
N ASP A 20 28.43 3.09 -17.25
CA ASP A 20 28.82 4.34 -17.93
C ASP A 20 29.88 5.12 -17.17
N SER A 21 29.97 4.93 -15.85
CA SER A 21 30.82 5.74 -14.96
C SER A 21 31.77 4.93 -14.09
N ASP A 22 31.69 3.59 -14.13
CA ASP A 22 32.40 2.65 -13.24
C ASP A 22 32.25 2.99 -11.74
N GLN A 23 31.15 3.64 -11.38
CA GLN A 23 30.85 4.08 -10.01
C GLN A 23 29.64 3.34 -9.44
N LEU A 24 29.64 3.15 -8.11
CA LEU A 24 28.50 2.62 -7.37
C LEU A 24 27.38 3.67 -7.26
N ILE A 25 26.31 3.42 -8.00
CA ILE A 25 25.08 4.22 -7.95
C ILE A 25 24.06 3.55 -7.03
N GLY A 26 23.28 4.34 -6.30
CA GLY A 26 22.18 3.80 -5.51
C GLY A 26 20.92 3.72 -6.37
N VAL A 27 20.28 2.57 -6.47
CA VAL A 27 19.07 2.33 -7.27
C VAL A 27 17.96 1.90 -6.31
N CYS A 28 16.80 2.56 -6.42
CA CYS A 28 15.63 2.16 -5.64
C CYS A 28 14.92 1.01 -6.38
N VAL A 29 14.76 -0.11 -5.68
CA VAL A 29 14.13 -1.32 -6.23
C VAL A 29 13.00 -1.79 -5.33
N CYS A 30 12.04 -2.49 -5.91
CA CYS A 30 10.99 -3.15 -5.15
C CYS A 30 11.49 -4.53 -4.69
N PRO A 31 11.66 -4.74 -3.37
CA PRO A 31 12.08 -6.04 -2.84
C PRO A 31 11.00 -7.10 -3.08
N THR A 32 11.38 -8.38 -3.07
CA THR A 32 10.40 -9.47 -3.17
C THR A 32 9.54 -9.57 -1.91
N LEU A 33 8.35 -10.16 -1.99
CA LEU A 33 7.48 -10.39 -0.83
C LEU A 33 8.19 -11.14 0.31
N MET A 34 9.03 -12.13 -0.04
CA MET A 34 9.81 -12.89 0.94
C MET A 34 10.86 -12.01 1.63
N ASP A 35 11.59 -11.18 0.87
CA ASP A 35 12.59 -10.28 1.45
C ASP A 35 11.96 -9.21 2.33
N MET A 36 10.81 -8.67 1.94
CA MET A 36 10.07 -7.71 2.78
C MET A 36 9.68 -8.33 4.12
N ALA A 37 9.14 -9.55 4.10
CA ALA A 37 8.75 -10.27 5.30
C ALA A 37 9.96 -10.63 6.18
N LYS A 38 11.03 -11.13 5.57
CA LYS A 38 12.28 -11.51 6.25
C LYS A 38 12.96 -10.33 6.92
N ASN A 39 12.91 -9.15 6.30
CA ASN A 39 13.47 -7.91 6.84
C ASN A 39 12.49 -7.15 7.75
N HIS A 40 11.39 -7.78 8.17
CA HIS A 40 10.37 -7.19 9.06
C HIS A 40 9.76 -5.88 8.55
N MET A 41 9.72 -5.67 7.23
CA MET A 41 9.05 -4.51 6.63
C MET A 41 7.53 -4.64 6.65
N CYS A 42 7.03 -5.88 6.73
CA CYS A 42 5.62 -6.23 6.68
C CYS A 42 5.38 -7.60 7.32
N ASN A 43 4.12 -7.93 7.60
CA ASN A 43 3.72 -9.25 8.08
C ASN A 43 2.91 -10.02 7.01
N MET A 44 3.43 -11.16 6.54
CA MET A 44 2.72 -12.05 5.59
C MET A 44 1.42 -12.64 6.17
N ASN A 45 1.32 -12.71 7.49
CA ASN A 45 0.18 -13.25 8.23
C ASN A 45 -0.74 -12.15 8.78
N SER A 46 -0.65 -10.92 8.27
CA SER A 46 -1.51 -9.80 8.71
C SER A 46 -3.01 -10.02 8.49
N GLY A 47 -3.38 -11.03 7.70
CA GLY A 47 -4.72 -11.17 7.15
C GLY A 47 -4.97 -10.14 6.04
N THR A 48 -6.19 -10.18 5.50
CA THR A 48 -6.57 -9.38 4.33
C THR A 48 -6.68 -7.89 4.67
N ILE A 49 -6.36 -7.05 3.69
CA ILE A 49 -6.38 -5.60 3.81
C ILE A 49 -7.27 -5.00 2.73
N CYS A 50 -8.17 -4.12 3.14
CA CYS A 50 -8.87 -3.22 2.25
C CYS A 50 -8.26 -1.82 2.38
N THR A 51 -7.92 -1.18 1.27
CA THR A 51 -7.36 0.17 1.27
C THR A 51 -8.46 1.23 1.16
N VAL A 52 -8.14 2.48 1.50
CA VAL A 52 -9.09 3.61 1.42
C VAL A 52 -9.62 3.91 0.01
N ASN A 53 -8.95 3.38 -1.02
CA ASN A 53 -9.37 3.44 -2.44
C ASN A 53 -10.02 2.14 -2.93
N GLY A 54 -10.36 1.22 -2.02
CA GLY A 54 -11.26 0.09 -2.30
C GLY A 54 -10.53 -1.06 -2.97
N LEU A 55 -9.21 -1.06 -2.90
CA LEU A 55 -8.39 -2.16 -3.37
C LEU A 55 -8.21 -3.17 -2.25
N PHE A 56 -8.33 -4.43 -2.62
CA PHE A 56 -8.22 -5.54 -1.71
C PHE A 56 -6.89 -6.26 -1.92
N TYR A 57 -6.21 -6.56 -0.81
CA TYR A 57 -4.94 -7.26 -0.79
C TYR A 57 -4.98 -8.43 0.20
N LEU A 58 -4.33 -9.53 -0.17
CA LEU A 58 -4.31 -10.75 0.66
C LEU A 58 -3.59 -10.55 1.99
N ASN A 59 -2.57 -9.68 2.02
CA ASN A 59 -1.86 -9.27 3.22
C ASN A 59 -1.11 -7.95 3.03
N GLU A 60 -0.49 -7.48 4.11
CA GLU A 60 0.31 -6.26 4.18
C GLU A 60 1.47 -6.24 3.20
N CYS A 61 2.19 -7.35 3.08
CA CYS A 61 3.33 -7.44 2.16
C CYS A 61 2.90 -7.27 0.70
N VAL A 62 1.79 -7.91 0.29
CA VAL A 62 1.24 -7.76 -1.07
C VAL A 62 0.82 -6.30 -1.32
N MET A 63 0.18 -5.65 -0.34
CA MET A 63 -0.20 -4.25 -0.43
C MET A 63 1.04 -3.35 -0.61
N LEU A 64 2.03 -3.47 0.27
CA LEU A 64 3.24 -2.63 0.24
C LEU A 64 4.09 -2.88 -1.02
N HIS A 65 4.18 -4.13 -1.48
CA HIS A 65 4.87 -4.43 -2.74
C HIS A 65 4.16 -3.77 -3.93
N GLN A 66 2.83 -3.77 -3.95
CA GLN A 66 2.06 -3.08 -4.98
C GLN A 66 2.18 -1.56 -4.89
N ALA A 67 2.27 -1.00 -3.67
CA ALA A 67 2.59 0.41 -3.44
C ALA A 67 3.95 0.77 -4.07
N CYS A 68 4.95 -0.09 -3.88
CA CYS A 68 6.27 0.08 -4.47
C CYS A 68 6.20 0.05 -6.00
N LEU A 69 5.61 -0.99 -6.59
CA LEU A 69 5.57 -1.13 -8.05
C LEU A 69 4.82 0.03 -8.73
N LYS A 70 3.75 0.52 -8.10
CA LYS A 70 2.94 1.63 -8.62
C LYS A 70 3.46 3.01 -8.22
N GLN A 71 4.50 3.06 -7.37
CA GLN A 71 5.06 4.30 -6.82
C GLN A 71 3.98 5.22 -6.24
N THR A 72 3.08 4.65 -5.43
CA THR A 72 1.96 5.38 -4.83
C THR A 72 1.72 4.93 -3.40
N GLU A 73 1.25 5.85 -2.58
CA GLU A 73 0.92 5.55 -1.19
C GLU A 73 -0.35 4.69 -1.12
N MET A 74 -0.29 3.58 -0.41
CA MET A 74 -1.46 2.74 -0.13
C MET A 74 -1.72 2.79 1.37
N LYS A 75 -2.94 3.23 1.74
CA LYS A 75 -3.36 3.32 3.14
C LYS A 75 -4.40 2.25 3.42
N PRO A 76 -4.18 1.37 4.42
CA PRO A 76 -5.23 0.50 4.88
C PRO A 76 -6.38 1.35 5.39
N MET A 77 -7.60 0.95 5.06
CA MET A 77 -8.79 1.55 5.62
C MET A 77 -8.85 1.20 7.10
N ASN A 78 -9.04 2.21 7.97
CA ASN A 78 -9.30 1.95 9.38
C ASN A 78 -10.71 1.35 9.50
N LEU A 79 -10.76 0.03 9.63
CA LEU A 79 -11.98 -0.76 9.78
C LEU A 79 -12.24 -1.05 11.26
N ASN A 80 -12.21 -0.03 12.11
CA ASN A 80 -12.91 -0.15 13.38
C ASN A 80 -14.40 -0.34 13.06
N VAL A 81 -14.94 -1.55 13.31
CA VAL A 81 -16.38 -1.94 13.44
C VAL A 81 -16.84 -3.13 12.57
N PHE A 82 -16.20 -3.52 11.47
CA PHE A 82 -16.67 -4.68 10.68
C PHE A 82 -15.68 -5.84 10.66
N SER A 83 -15.47 -6.42 11.84
CA SER A 83 -14.79 -7.70 12.02
C SER A 83 -15.68 -8.85 11.54
N ARG A 84 -15.69 -9.11 10.23
CA ARG A 84 -16.11 -10.39 9.63
C ARG A 84 -15.72 -10.35 8.16
N ILE A 85 -14.61 -11.02 7.84
CA ILE A 85 -14.17 -11.44 6.50
C ILE A 85 -14.68 -10.50 5.39
N LEU A 86 -14.00 -9.38 5.17
CA LEU A 86 -14.24 -8.61 3.95
C LEU A 86 -13.80 -9.46 2.77
N SER A 87 -14.75 -9.85 1.93
CA SER A 87 -14.44 -10.37 0.59
C SER A 87 -13.97 -9.20 -0.30
N GLN A 88 -13.35 -9.52 -1.42
CA GLN A 88 -12.93 -8.50 -2.39
C GLN A 88 -14.11 -7.63 -2.87
N ASN A 89 -15.30 -8.21 -3.00
CA ASN A 89 -16.51 -7.46 -3.38
C ASN A 89 -16.97 -6.49 -2.29
N ASP A 90 -16.82 -6.86 -1.02
CA ASP A 90 -17.21 -5.98 0.09
C ASP A 90 -16.28 -4.76 0.17
N CYS A 91 -14.98 -4.94 -0.09
CA CYS A 91 -14.00 -3.84 -0.07
C CYS A 91 -14.30 -2.76 -1.11
N SER A 92 -14.62 -3.14 -2.35
CA SER A 92 -14.97 -2.19 -3.40
C SER A 92 -16.29 -1.46 -3.09
N GLN A 93 -17.29 -2.17 -2.56
CA GLN A 93 -18.61 -1.60 -2.25
C GLN A 93 -18.63 -0.72 -0.99
N LEU A 94 -17.70 -0.92 -0.04
CA LEU A 94 -17.55 -0.04 1.12
C LEU A 94 -17.23 1.41 0.71
N ILE A 95 -16.60 1.60 -0.44
CA ILE A 95 -16.42 2.93 -1.00
C ILE A 95 -17.75 3.48 -1.48
N GLU A 96 -18.47 2.78 -2.35
CA GLU A 96 -19.77 3.27 -2.86
C GLU A 96 -20.75 3.63 -1.73
N SER A 97 -20.78 2.84 -0.65
CA SER A 97 -21.62 3.14 0.53
C SER A 97 -21.09 4.30 1.38
N LYS A 98 -19.77 4.50 1.51
CA LYS A 98 -19.22 5.72 2.13
C LYS A 98 -19.53 6.96 1.30
N TRP A 99 -19.41 6.90 -0.02
CA TRP A 99 -19.77 8.03 -0.87
C TRP A 99 -21.28 8.28 -0.86
N ASN A 100 -22.13 7.26 -0.84
CA ASN A 100 -23.58 7.44 -0.68
C ASN A 100 -23.97 8.02 0.70
N ASN A 101 -23.26 7.69 1.77
CA ASN A 101 -23.49 8.31 3.09
C ASN A 101 -22.85 9.70 3.23
N VAL A 102 -21.82 10.02 2.44
CA VAL A 102 -21.24 11.38 2.36
C VAL A 102 -22.13 12.28 1.50
N PHE A 103 -22.79 11.75 0.46
CA PHE A 103 -23.78 12.51 -0.34
C PHE A 103 -25.13 12.72 0.37
N ILE A 104 -25.41 12.03 1.48
CA ILE A 104 -26.65 12.26 2.28
C ILE A 104 -26.45 13.28 3.41
N LEU A 105 -25.21 13.63 3.78
CA LEU A 105 -24.95 14.60 4.86
C LEU A 105 -24.84 16.07 4.42
N ASP A 106 -24.88 16.37 3.11
CA ASP A 106 -24.65 17.75 2.63
C ASP A 106 -25.76 18.36 1.75
N ILE A 107 -27.00 17.85 1.79
CA ILE A 107 -28.18 18.65 1.37
C ILE A 107 -29.41 18.32 2.23
N SER A 108 -29.38 18.76 3.48
CA SER A 108 -30.62 19.19 4.13
C SER A 108 -30.34 20.48 4.90
N LEU A 109 -30.60 21.60 4.25
CA LEU A 109 -30.98 22.82 4.96
C LEU A 109 -32.45 23.13 4.64
N PRO A 110 -33.29 23.36 5.67
CA PRO A 110 -34.72 23.51 5.52
C PRO A 110 -35.16 24.94 5.21
N ASN A 111 -36.32 25.00 4.56
CA ASN A 111 -37.24 26.12 4.25
C ASN A 111 -36.81 27.16 3.21
#